data_AF-A0A7V4GXE5-F1
#
_entry.id   AF-A0A7V4GXE5-F1
#
_cell.length_a   1.000
_cell.length_b   1.000
_cell.length_c   1.000
_cell.angle_alpha   90.00
_cell.angle_beta   90.00
_cell.angle_gamma   90.00
#
_symmetry.space_group_name_H-M   'P 1'
#
loop_
_entity.id
_entity.type
_entity.pdbx_description
1 polymer ?
#
loop_
_entity_poly.entity_id
_entity_poly.type
_entity_poly.pdbx_seq_one_letter_code
_entity_poly.pdbx_strand_id
1 'polypeptide(L)'
;MKKIRKTIGLFAAIFILAACQKDLLDTAPYGSISSGNMWQSENLADLGVLGVYSALRFDYTGLNRLYFDELSFTAQNRDPEENVLMVTGTITSSHPLFTNYWKQNYEGIHRA
;
A
#
# COMPACT_ATOMS: atom_id res chain seq x y z
N MET A 1 55.43 4.99 -33.34
CA MET A 1 54.81 5.47 -32.07
C MET A 1 53.43 6.12 -32.24
N LYS A 2 53.19 7.00 -33.24
CA LYS A 2 51.86 7.64 -33.45
C LYS A 2 50.70 6.66 -33.69
N LYS A 3 50.90 5.59 -34.48
CA LYS A 3 49.86 4.56 -34.71
C LYS A 3 49.50 3.82 -33.43
N ILE A 4 50.49 3.37 -32.66
CA ILE A 4 50.32 2.70 -31.35
C ILE A 4 49.55 3.57 -30.35
N ARG A 5 49.85 4.88 -30.27
CA ARG A 5 49.10 5.83 -29.42
C ARG A 5 47.63 5.95 -29.82
N LYS A 6 47.31 5.92 -31.13
CA LYS A 6 45.92 5.93 -31.63
C LYS A 6 45.19 4.61 -31.32
N THR A 7 45.87 3.47 -31.42
CA THR A 7 45.28 2.17 -31.08
C THR A 7 44.98 2.07 -29.59
N ILE A 8 45.88 2.55 -28.71
CA ILE A 8 45.67 2.59 -27.26
C ILE A 8 44.47 3.50 -26.92
N GLY A 9 44.38 4.68 -27.54
CA GLY A 9 43.25 5.59 -27.33
C GLY A 9 41.91 4.99 -27.76
N LEU A 10 41.88 4.22 -28.85
CA LEU A 10 40.68 3.53 -29.32
C LEU A 10 40.24 2.42 -28.36
N PHE A 11 41.18 1.60 -27.87
CA PHE A 11 40.88 0.57 -26.88
C PHE A 11 40.37 1.16 -25.57
N ALA A 12 40.95 2.27 -25.09
CA ALA A 12 40.49 2.96 -23.90
C ALA A 12 39.04 3.45 -24.04
N ALA A 13 38.67 4.01 -25.20
CA ALA A 13 37.30 4.47 -25.46
C ALA A 13 36.28 3.31 -25.43
N ILE A 14 36.64 2.14 -25.97
CA ILE A 14 35.80 0.94 -25.95
C ILE A 14 35.59 0.44 -24.52
N PHE A 15 36.65 0.45 -23.69
CA PHE A 15 36.54 0.05 -22.28
C PHE A 15 35.64 0.96 -21.45
N ILE A 16 35.66 2.27 -21.70
CA ILE A 16 34.81 3.24 -21.00
C ILE A 16 33.33 3.04 -21.38
N LEU A 17 33.04 2.74 -22.65
CA LEU A 17 31.67 2.45 -23.11
C LEU A 17 31.16 1.10 -22.58
N ALA A 18 32.03 0.12 -22.40
CA ALA A 18 31.68 -1.19 -21.83
C ALA A 18 31.51 -1.18 -20.30
N ALA A 19 31.98 -0.14 -19.61
CA ALA A 19 31.87 -0.01 -18.16
C ALA A 19 30.49 0.50 -17.68
N CYS A 20 29.59 0.88 -18.59
CA CYS A 20 28.25 1.32 -18.23
C CYS A 20 27.38 0.11 -17.82
N GLN A 21 27.25 -0.10 -16.51
CA GLN A 21 26.35 -1.09 -15.94
C GLN A 21 24.93 -0.54 -15.89
N LYS A 22 24.08 -0.94 -16.84
CA LYS A 22 22.69 -0.51 -16.99
C LYS A 22 21.88 -0.61 -15.68
N ASP A 23 22.11 -1.67 -14.92
CA ASP A 23 21.31 -2.02 -13.75
C ASP A 23 22.03 -1.71 -12.41
N LEU A 24 23.13 -0.94 -12.45
CA LEU A 24 23.89 -0.58 -11.24
C LEU A 24 23.07 0.21 -10.22
N LEU A 25 22.08 0.97 -10.69
CA LEU A 25 21.13 1.72 -9.87
C LEU A 25 19.70 1.15 -9.96
N ASP A 26 19.55 -0.12 -10.32
CA ASP A 26 18.23 -0.73 -10.26
C ASP A 26 17.78 -0.84 -8.79
N THR A 27 16.73 -0.10 -8.47
CA THR A 27 16.10 -0.09 -7.15
C THR A 27 14.84 -0.94 -7.12
N ALA A 28 14.51 -1.61 -8.22
CA ALA A 28 13.40 -2.53 -8.26
C ALA A 28 13.64 -3.69 -7.28
N PRO A 29 12.70 -3.97 -6.38
CA PRO A 29 12.85 -5.07 -5.44
C PRO A 29 12.79 -6.41 -6.19
N TYR A 30 13.79 -7.27 -5.96
CA TYR A 30 13.85 -8.60 -6.59
C TYR A 30 12.84 -9.61 -6.03
N GLY A 31 12.38 -9.39 -4.79
CA GLY A 31 11.49 -10.32 -4.07
C GLY A 31 10.07 -9.79 -3.88
N SER A 32 9.72 -8.63 -4.44
CA SER A 32 8.38 -8.07 -4.30
C SER A 32 7.92 -7.36 -5.56
N ILE A 33 6.61 -7.18 -5.68
CA ILE A 33 6.01 -6.44 -6.79
C ILE A 33 6.22 -4.96 -6.52
N SER A 34 6.89 -4.26 -7.43
CA SER A 34 7.05 -2.81 -7.35
C SER A 34 5.76 -2.11 -7.78
N SER A 35 5.49 -0.92 -7.23
CA SER A 35 4.36 -0.09 -7.64
C SER A 35 4.42 0.28 -9.13
N GLY A 36 5.62 0.41 -9.70
CA GLY A 36 5.82 0.70 -11.13
C GLY A 36 5.44 -0.45 -12.07
N ASN A 37 5.39 -1.68 -11.57
CA ASN A 37 5.14 -2.88 -12.38
C ASN A 37 3.78 -3.54 -12.09
N MET A 38 3.08 -3.13 -11.03
CA MET A 38 1.82 -3.74 -10.55
C MET A 38 0.72 -3.87 -11.62
N TRP A 39 0.71 -3.01 -12.63
CA TRP A 39 -0.38 -2.93 -13.62
C TRP A 39 0.02 -3.39 -15.03
N GLN A 40 1.17 -4.06 -15.17
CA GLN A 40 1.73 -4.41 -16.48
C GLN A 40 1.23 -5.75 -17.04
N SER A 41 0.57 -6.60 -16.25
CA SER A 41 -0.01 -7.86 -16.70
C SER A 41 -1.36 -8.14 -16.04
N GLU A 42 -2.18 -8.97 -16.69
CA GLU A 42 -3.51 -9.38 -16.19
C GLU A 42 -3.41 -9.98 -14.78
N ASN A 43 -2.51 -10.95 -14.57
CA ASN A 43 -2.32 -11.58 -13.26
C ASN A 43 -1.92 -10.57 -12.15
N LEU A 44 -1.10 -9.56 -12.46
CA LEU A 44 -0.73 -8.54 -11.48
C LEU A 44 -1.90 -7.57 -11.21
N ALA A 45 -2.67 -7.23 -12.25
CA ALA A 45 -3.88 -6.43 -12.08
C ALA A 45 -4.92 -7.15 -11.21
N ASP A 46 -5.12 -8.45 -11.40
CA ASP A 46 -5.98 -9.28 -10.55
C ASP A 46 -5.54 -9.25 -9.08
N LEU A 47 -4.24 -9.40 -8.83
CA LEU A 47 -3.68 -9.29 -7.48
C LEU A 47 -3.88 -7.89 -6.89
N GLY A 48 -3.76 -6.83 -7.70
CA GLY A 48 -4.04 -5.46 -7.30
C GLY A 48 -5.49 -5.28 -6.87
N VAL A 49 -6.44 -5.74 -7.68
CA VAL A 49 -7.88 -5.68 -7.38
C VAL A 49 -8.22 -6.51 -6.13
N LEU A 50 -7.66 -7.71 -5.98
CA LEU A 50 -7.79 -8.50 -4.75
C LEU A 50 -7.25 -7.75 -3.53
N GLY A 51 -6.16 -7.00 -3.70
CA GLY A 51 -5.61 -6.10 -2.69
C GLY A 51 -6.58 -4.99 -2.28
N VAL A 52 -7.35 -4.42 -3.22
CA VAL A 52 -8.42 -3.46 -2.92
C VAL A 52 -9.55 -4.12 -2.13
N TYR A 53 -10.07 -5.26 -2.60
CA TYR A 53 -11.12 -6.00 -1.91
C TYR A 53 -10.70 -6.53 -0.53
N SER A 54 -9.40 -6.72 -0.30
CA SER A 54 -8.90 -7.11 1.02
C SER A 54 -9.23 -6.09 2.11
N ALA A 55 -9.42 -4.82 1.76
CA ALA A 55 -9.86 -3.77 2.69
C ALA A 55 -11.24 -4.06 3.29
N LEU A 56 -12.10 -4.84 2.64
CA LEU A 56 -13.40 -5.26 3.18
C LEU A 56 -13.28 -6.28 4.31
N ARG A 57 -12.08 -6.80 4.58
CA ARG A 57 -11.82 -7.65 5.74
C ARG A 57 -11.47 -6.88 7.01
N PHE A 58 -11.39 -5.56 6.96
CA PHE A 58 -11.21 -4.78 8.18
C PHE A 58 -12.54 -4.61 8.92
N ASP A 59 -12.44 -4.36 10.22
CA ASP A 59 -13.60 -4.27 11.11
C ASP A 59 -14.58 -3.18 10.67
N TYR A 60 -14.09 -1.97 10.46
CA TYR A 60 -14.93 -0.78 10.23
C TYR A 60 -15.31 -0.55 8.76
N THR A 61 -14.86 -1.41 7.85
CA THR A 61 -15.20 -1.37 6.42
C THR A 61 -16.04 -2.55 5.97
N GLY A 62 -15.98 -3.70 6.66
CA GLY A 62 -16.78 -4.87 6.29
C GLY A 62 -17.23 -5.74 7.45
N LEU A 63 -16.31 -6.27 8.27
CA LEU A 63 -16.66 -7.29 9.27
C LEU A 63 -17.66 -6.78 10.31
N ASN A 64 -17.46 -5.56 10.79
CA ASN A 64 -18.32 -4.86 11.75
C ASN A 64 -18.98 -3.64 11.11
N ARG A 65 -19.47 -3.76 9.86
CA ARG A 65 -20.15 -2.65 9.16
C ARG A 65 -21.39 -2.09 9.88
N LEU A 66 -21.95 -2.85 10.83
CA LEU A 66 -23.13 -2.48 11.62
C LEU A 66 -22.77 -1.81 12.96
N TYR A 67 -21.50 -1.52 13.20
CA TYR A 67 -21.00 -0.97 14.46
C TYR A 67 -21.66 0.36 14.87
N PHE A 68 -22.16 1.14 13.90
CA PHE A 68 -22.90 2.36 14.21
C PHE A 68 -24.42 2.19 14.20
N ASP A 69 -24.94 1.10 13.65
CA ASP A 69 -26.37 0.81 13.66
C ASP A 69 -26.85 0.49 15.09
N GLU A 70 -25.99 -0.11 15.92
CA GLU A 70 -26.28 -0.39 17.35
C GLU A 70 -26.42 0.86 18.22
N LEU A 71 -26.08 2.04 17.69
CA LEU A 71 -26.28 3.33 18.35
C LEU A 71 -27.64 3.96 18.03
N SER A 72 -28.38 3.36 17.09
CA SER A 72 -29.74 3.74 16.75
C SER A 72 -30.73 3.34 17.85
N PHE A 73 -31.93 3.90 17.81
CA PHE A 73 -33.06 3.45 18.63
C PHE A 73 -33.67 2.12 18.15
N THR A 74 -33.31 1.65 16.96
CA THR A 74 -33.87 0.43 16.33
C THR A 74 -33.04 -0.83 16.52
N ALA A 75 -31.82 -0.71 17.04
CA ALA A 75 -30.93 -1.84 17.24
C ALA A 75 -30.18 -1.68 18.58
N GLN A 76 -29.71 -2.79 19.11
CA GLN A 76 -28.87 -2.83 20.30
C GLN A 76 -27.85 -3.93 20.12
N ASN A 77 -26.65 -3.72 20.60
CA ASN A 77 -25.68 -4.80 20.72
C ASN A 77 -25.95 -5.58 22.00
N ARG A 78 -25.80 -6.90 21.91
CA ARG A 78 -25.93 -7.80 23.06
C ARG A 78 -24.85 -7.50 24.09
N ASP A 79 -23.64 -7.22 23.61
CA ASP A 79 -22.44 -6.98 24.40
C ASP A 79 -21.89 -5.59 24.04
N PRO A 80 -22.55 -4.49 24.49
CA PRO A 80 -22.13 -3.14 24.17
C PRO A 80 -20.86 -2.82 24.97
N GLU A 81 -19.71 -3.11 24.39
CA GLU A 81 -18.39 -2.78 24.94
C GLU A 81 -18.21 -1.25 24.97
N GLU A 82 -17.25 -0.71 24.21
CA GLU A 82 -16.94 0.71 24.17
C GLU A 82 -18.09 1.58 23.62
N ASN A 83 -19.07 0.98 22.93
CA ASN A 83 -20.25 1.68 22.39
C ASN A 83 -21.18 2.26 23.47
N VAL A 84 -21.14 1.73 24.69
CA VAL A 84 -21.88 2.34 25.80
C VAL A 84 -21.44 3.78 26.05
N LEU A 85 -20.18 4.11 25.77
CA LEU A 85 -19.63 5.46 25.95
C LEU A 85 -20.23 6.46 24.95
N MET A 86 -20.53 6.00 23.72
CA MET A 86 -21.23 6.80 22.71
C MET A 86 -22.66 7.10 23.15
N VAL A 87 -23.41 6.07 23.58
CA VAL A 87 -24.83 6.20 23.95
C VAL A 87 -25.02 6.97 25.26
N THR A 88 -24.08 6.86 26.20
CA THR A 88 -24.11 7.60 27.48
C THR A 88 -23.51 9.00 27.38
N GLY A 89 -22.94 9.39 26.24
CA GLY A 89 -22.31 10.70 26.05
C GLY A 89 -21.03 10.91 26.85
N THR A 90 -20.35 9.83 27.25
CA THR A 90 -19.12 9.86 28.07
C THR A 90 -17.84 9.61 27.26
N ILE A 91 -17.97 9.30 25.96
CA ILE A 91 -16.83 9.10 25.06
C ILE A 91 -16.01 10.39 24.88
N THR A 92 -14.68 10.25 24.75
CA THR A 92 -13.75 11.35 24.49
C THR A 92 -13.19 11.29 23.07
N SER A 93 -12.74 12.43 22.53
CA SER A 93 -12.18 12.51 21.16
C SER A 93 -10.91 11.69 20.94
N SER A 94 -10.20 11.29 22.00
CA SER A 94 -9.00 10.45 21.93
C SER A 94 -9.32 8.95 21.85
N HIS A 95 -10.60 8.57 21.89
CA HIS A 95 -11.00 7.18 21.88
C HIS A 95 -10.56 6.48 20.56
N PRO A 96 -9.98 5.26 20.61
CA PRO A 96 -9.42 4.59 19.44
C PRO A 96 -10.41 4.36 18.30
N LEU A 97 -11.70 4.23 18.61
CA LEU A 97 -12.80 4.14 17.64
C LEU A 97 -12.65 5.16 16.50
N PHE A 98 -12.46 6.44 16.81
CA PHE A 98 -12.43 7.49 15.80
C PHE A 98 -11.23 7.35 14.86
N THR A 99 -10.04 7.13 15.43
CA THR A 99 -8.81 6.97 14.65
C THR A 99 -8.84 5.70 13.82
N ASN A 100 -9.31 4.58 14.38
CA ASN A 100 -9.35 3.30 13.68
C ASN A 100 -10.39 3.29 12.57
N TYR A 101 -11.59 3.83 12.84
CA TYR A 101 -12.65 3.96 11.84
C TYR A 101 -12.19 4.79 10.66
N TRP A 102 -11.61 5.98 10.93
CA TRP A 102 -11.04 6.85 9.91
C TRP A 102 -9.95 6.12 9.11
N LYS A 103 -8.96 5.56 9.81
CA LYS A 103 -7.80 4.91 9.19
C LYS A 103 -8.22 3.77 8.26
N GLN A 104 -9.07 2.85 8.71
CA GLN A 104 -9.46 1.69 7.91
C GLN A 104 -10.24 2.10 6.65
N ASN A 105 -11.14 3.08 6.75
CA ASN A 105 -11.89 3.59 5.60
C ASN A 105 -10.96 4.29 4.60
N TYR A 106 -10.05 5.15 5.07
CA TYR A 106 -9.10 5.83 4.18
C TYR A 106 -8.03 4.91 3.60
N GLU A 107 -7.65 3.84 4.29
CA GLU A 107 -6.81 2.78 3.71
C GLU A 107 -7.52 2.07 2.56
N GLY A 108 -8.83 1.82 2.67
CA GLY A 108 -9.63 1.29 1.57
C GLY A 108 -9.65 2.23 0.36
N ILE A 109 -9.89 3.52 0.59
CA ILE A 109 -9.85 4.56 -0.46
C ILE A 109 -8.47 4.64 -1.10
N HIS A 110 -7.39 4.62 -0.31
CA HIS A 110 -6.03 4.72 -0.83
C HIS A 110 -5.62 3.53 -1.72
N ARG A 111 -6.17 2.34 -1.45
CA ARG A 111 -5.89 1.14 -2.25
C ARG A 111 -6.54 1.19 -3.63
N ALA A 112 -7.68 1.88 -3.77
CA ALA A 112 -8.45 2.01 -5.00
C ALA A 112 -7.94 3.16 -5.89
#